data_AF-A0A8B7Y299-F1
#
_entry.id   AF-A0A8B7Y299-F1
#
_cell.length_a   1.000
_cell.length_b   1.000
_cell.length_c   1.000
_cell.angle_alpha   90.00
_cell.angle_beta   90.00
_cell.angle_gamma   90.00
#
_symmetry.space_group_name_H-M   'P 1'
#
loop_
_entity.id
_entity.type
_entity.pdbx_description
1 polymer ?
#
loop_
_entity_poly.entity_id
_entity_poly.type
_entity_poly.pdbx_seq_one_letter_code
_entity_poly.pdbx_strand_id
1 'polypeptide(L)'
;MLKNLFLISMLLCTVESNWDGDNSDPSATYLGFYAINMTCNDDATICQHCVHVHLDGRLFTFTTIYTADPYMFQYYFENGIKDWNFSLAQEDPDQMYRWCECADGMHGFDVARRVAVCVENTFSDISVPDNCPKPVALVTCDYHPSDGQVRGQQMLFCQS
;
A
#
# COMPACT_ATOMS: atom_id res chain seq x y z
N MET A 1 -23.60 -26.70 15.65
CA MET A 1 -22.61 -25.94 16.45
C MET A 1 -21.32 -25.62 15.68
N LEU A 2 -20.77 -26.53 14.87
CA LEU A 2 -19.54 -26.28 14.09
C LEU A 2 -19.65 -25.12 13.07
N LYS A 3 -20.81 -24.96 12.40
CA LYS A 3 -21.07 -23.88 11.44
C LYS A 3 -21.05 -22.47 12.06
N ASN A 4 -21.52 -22.32 13.30
CA ASN A 4 -21.51 -21.03 13.99
C ASN A 4 -20.09 -20.69 14.49
N LEU A 5 -19.27 -21.70 14.78
CA LEU A 5 -17.87 -21.50 15.15
C LEU A 5 -17.04 -20.95 13.99
N PHE A 6 -17.28 -21.43 12.76
CA PHE A 6 -16.63 -20.91 11.55
C PHE A 6 -17.04 -19.46 11.25
N LEU A 7 -18.32 -19.11 11.44
CA LEU A 7 -18.78 -17.73 11.26
C LEU A 7 -18.16 -16.78 12.30
N ILE A 8 -18.06 -17.22 13.56
CA ILE A 8 -17.41 -16.45 14.63
C ILE A 8 -15.90 -16.32 14.37
N SER A 9 -15.24 -17.37 13.86
CA SER A 9 -13.82 -17.30 13.49
C SER A 9 -13.56 -16.37 12.30
N MET A 10 -14.49 -16.24 11.34
CA MET A 10 -14.39 -15.25 10.25
C MET A 10 -14.67 -13.82 10.72
N LEU A 11 -15.50 -13.64 11.76
CA LEU A 11 -15.79 -12.33 12.35
C LEU A 11 -14.69 -11.83 13.32
N LEU A 12 -13.80 -12.72 13.77
CA LEU A 12 -12.64 -12.39 14.60
C LEU A 12 -11.34 -12.20 13.80
N CYS A 13 -11.33 -12.54 12.51
CA CYS A 13 -10.22 -12.24 11.62
C CYS A 13 -10.38 -10.84 11.00
N THR A 14 -10.53 -9.82 11.84
CA THR A 14 -10.06 -8.49 11.43
C THR A 14 -8.54 -8.62 11.36
N VAL A 15 -7.98 -8.56 10.15
CA VAL A 15 -6.53 -8.48 9.98
C VAL A 15 -6.13 -7.10 10.51
N GLU A 16 -5.89 -7.06 11.82
CA GLU A 16 -5.28 -5.93 12.50
C GLU A 16 -3.87 -5.75 11.91
N SER A 17 -3.47 -4.49 11.73
CA SER A 17 -2.31 -4.11 10.93
C SER A 17 -1.04 -4.93 11.22
N ASN A 18 -0.22 -5.16 10.21
CA ASN A 18 1.03 -5.92 10.31
C ASN A 18 2.21 -5.06 10.81
N TRP A 19 2.03 -4.32 11.91
CA TRP A 19 3.04 -3.45 12.50
C TRP A 19 3.54 -3.99 13.84
N ASP A 20 4.81 -3.78 14.16
CA ASP A 20 5.30 -3.93 15.53
C ASP A 20 4.63 -2.89 16.46
N GLY A 21 4.23 -3.31 17.65
CA GLY A 21 3.50 -2.47 18.61
C GLY A 21 4.38 -1.49 19.39
N ASP A 22 5.70 -1.46 19.16
CA ASP A 22 6.64 -0.71 20.00
C ASP A 22 7.03 0.65 19.40
N ASN A 23 6.98 0.82 18.07
CA ASN A 23 7.33 2.08 17.40
C ASN A 23 6.25 2.66 16.47
N SER A 24 5.14 1.96 16.29
CA SER A 24 4.14 2.30 15.29
C SER A 24 3.04 3.21 15.85
N ASP A 25 2.55 4.14 15.04
CA ASP A 25 1.41 4.98 15.40
C ASP A 25 0.19 4.08 15.68
N PRO A 26 -0.39 4.08 16.89
CA PRO A 26 -1.53 3.23 17.23
C PRO A 26 -2.75 3.45 16.32
N SER A 27 -2.84 4.61 15.66
CA SER A 27 -3.91 4.89 14.71
C SER A 27 -3.80 4.07 13.41
N ALA A 28 -2.62 3.53 13.09
CA ALA A 28 -2.40 2.66 11.94
C ALA A 28 -2.92 1.22 12.14
N THR A 29 -3.35 0.86 13.35
CA THR A 29 -3.84 -0.49 13.69
C THR A 29 -5.07 -0.94 12.88
N TYR A 30 -5.82 0.01 12.34
CA TYR A 30 -7.01 -0.24 11.53
C TYR A 30 -6.72 -0.36 10.02
N LEU A 31 -5.46 -0.23 9.60
CA LEU A 31 -5.11 -0.39 8.19
C LEU A 31 -5.12 -1.87 7.83
N GLY A 32 -5.83 -2.21 6.75
CA GLY A 32 -5.78 -3.57 6.20
C GLY A 32 -4.41 -3.84 5.58
N PHE A 33 -3.87 -5.06 5.73
CA PHE A 33 -2.59 -5.44 5.16
C PHE A 33 -2.75 -6.46 4.02
N TYR A 34 -2.08 -6.22 2.90
CA TYR A 34 -2.11 -7.07 1.71
C TYR A 34 -0.70 -7.28 1.15
N ALA A 35 -0.32 -8.53 0.90
CA ALA A 35 0.85 -8.86 0.08
C ALA A 35 0.43 -9.01 -1.38
N ILE A 36 1.08 -8.27 -2.27
CA ILE A 36 0.79 -8.21 -3.70
C ILE A 36 1.97 -8.78 -4.47
N ASN A 37 1.76 -9.95 -5.07
CA ASN A 37 2.72 -10.52 -6.00
C ASN A 37 2.62 -9.79 -7.34
N MET A 38 3.71 -9.16 -7.74
CA MET A 38 3.82 -8.45 -9.00
C MET A 38 4.05 -9.43 -10.15
N THR A 39 3.52 -9.11 -11.32
CA THR A 39 3.80 -9.85 -12.55
C THR A 39 5.11 -9.34 -13.13
N CYS A 40 6.12 -10.20 -13.19
CA CYS A 40 7.45 -9.85 -13.71
C CYS A 40 7.69 -10.37 -15.14
N ASN A 41 8.62 -9.72 -15.85
CA ASN A 41 9.18 -10.26 -17.09
C ASN A 41 10.04 -11.51 -16.83
N ASP A 42 10.49 -12.17 -17.90
CA ASP A 42 11.25 -13.44 -17.82
C ASP A 42 12.54 -13.33 -16.99
N ASP A 43 13.23 -12.18 -17.07
CA ASP A 43 14.45 -11.91 -16.32
C ASP A 43 14.19 -11.40 -14.89
N ALA A 44 12.92 -11.21 -14.53
CA ALA A 44 12.46 -10.61 -13.28
C ALA A 44 13.11 -9.24 -12.96
N THR A 45 13.47 -8.48 -14.00
CA THR A 45 14.08 -7.14 -13.91
C THR A 45 13.04 -6.04 -13.92
N ILE A 46 11.84 -6.30 -14.47
CA ILE A 46 10.72 -5.38 -14.47
C ILE A 46 9.49 -6.13 -13.97
N CYS A 47 8.90 -5.65 -12.89
CA CYS A 47 7.70 -6.19 -12.27
C CYS A 47 6.60 -5.15 -12.24
N GLN A 48 5.37 -5.56 -12.52
CA GLN A 48 4.23 -4.66 -12.52
C GLN A 48 3.01 -5.23 -11.79
N HIS A 49 2.24 -4.35 -11.18
CA HIS A 49 0.92 -4.63 -10.67
C HIS A 49 -0.06 -3.59 -11.20
N CYS A 50 -1.22 -4.02 -11.68
CA CYS A 50 -2.27 -3.15 -12.18
C CYS A 50 -3.59 -3.53 -11.53
N VAL A 51 -4.31 -2.53 -11.00
CA VAL A 51 -5.62 -2.72 -10.39
C VAL A 51 -6.55 -1.58 -10.79
N HIS A 52 -7.82 -1.91 -10.96
CA HIS A 52 -8.88 -0.96 -11.16
C HIS A 52 -9.68 -0.79 -9.88
N VAL A 53 -9.86 0.46 -9.44
CA VAL A 53 -10.60 0.78 -8.22
C VAL A 53 -11.67 1.81 -8.54
N HIS A 54 -12.85 1.65 -7.94
CA HIS A 54 -13.90 2.66 -8.01
C HIS A 54 -13.83 3.55 -6.77
N LEU A 55 -13.56 4.85 -6.94
CA LEU A 55 -13.58 5.85 -5.86
C LEU A 55 -14.56 6.96 -6.24
N ASP A 56 -15.49 7.30 -5.35
CA ASP A 56 -16.54 8.31 -5.57
C ASP A 56 -17.28 8.19 -6.92
N GLY A 57 -17.59 6.94 -7.31
CA GLY A 57 -18.30 6.63 -8.55
C GLY A 57 -17.47 6.77 -9.82
N ARG A 58 -16.16 7.01 -9.72
CA ARG A 58 -15.23 7.09 -10.84
C ARG A 58 -14.31 5.88 -10.84
N LEU A 59 -13.99 5.40 -12.05
CA LEU A 59 -13.00 4.34 -12.26
C LEU A 59 -11.60 4.95 -12.27
N PHE A 60 -10.72 4.36 -11.49
CA PHE A 60 -9.30 4.68 -11.45
C PHE A 60 -8.50 3.45 -11.82
N THR A 61 -7.43 3.65 -12.60
CA THR A 61 -6.41 2.63 -12.85
C THR A 61 -5.19 2.98 -12.03
N PHE A 62 -4.72 2.03 -11.23
CA PHE A 62 -3.48 2.13 -10.48
C PHE A 62 -2.48 1.15 -11.06
N THR A 63 -1.33 1.66 -11.49
CA THR A 63 -0.24 0.85 -12.01
C THR A 63 1.00 1.10 -11.18
N THR A 64 1.52 0.04 -10.57
CA THR A 64 2.78 0.05 -9.83
C THR A 64 3.82 -0.71 -10.63
N ILE A 65 4.99 -0.12 -10.83
CA ILE A 65 6.09 -0.74 -11.59
C ILE A 65 7.35 -0.70 -10.75
N TYR A 66 8.07 -1.81 -10.70
CA TYR A 66 9.40 -1.91 -10.13
C TYR A 66 10.40 -2.31 -11.21
N THR A 67 11.52 -1.61 -11.29
CA THR A 67 12.67 -1.95 -12.14
C THR A 67 13.88 -2.21 -11.23
N ALA A 68 14.63 -3.27 -11.48
CA ALA A 68 15.76 -3.68 -10.63
C ALA A 68 17.10 -3.05 -11.05
N ASP A 69 17.27 -2.59 -12.29
CA ASP A 69 18.50 -1.93 -12.74
C ASP A 69 18.21 -0.89 -13.84
N PRO A 70 18.24 0.42 -13.53
CA PRO A 70 18.41 0.99 -12.19
C PRO A 70 17.22 0.70 -11.28
N TYR A 71 17.44 0.66 -9.96
CA TYR A 71 16.38 0.45 -8.98
C TYR A 71 15.39 1.61 -9.03
N MET A 72 14.15 1.31 -9.43
CA MET A 72 13.12 2.33 -9.58
C MET A 72 11.76 1.76 -9.21
N PHE A 73 11.06 2.46 -8.33
CA PHE A 73 9.66 2.21 -8.01
C PHE A 73 8.80 3.34 -8.59
N GLN A 74 7.83 2.98 -9.41
CA GLN A 74 6.91 3.92 -10.04
C GLN A 74 5.48 3.62 -9.62
N TYR A 75 4.75 4.69 -9.34
CA TYR A 75 3.35 4.66 -8.97
C TYR A 75 2.57 5.58 -9.90
N TYR A 76 1.75 4.98 -10.75
CA TYR A 76 0.91 5.68 -11.72
C TYR A 76 -0.56 5.53 -11.33
N PHE A 77 -1.30 6.63 -11.42
CA PHE A 77 -2.73 6.69 -11.15
C PHE A 77 -3.40 7.55 -12.21
N GLU A 78 -4.50 7.07 -12.79
CA GLU A 78 -5.27 7.77 -13.81
C GLU A 78 -6.78 7.59 -13.62
N ASN A 79 -7.55 8.53 -14.15
CA ASN A 79 -9.03 8.45 -14.21
C ASN A 79 -9.62 8.82 -15.58
N GLY A 80 -8.78 8.79 -16.62
CA GLY A 80 -9.13 9.20 -17.99
C GLY A 80 -9.30 10.70 -18.21
N ILE A 81 -9.16 11.52 -17.16
CA ILE A 81 -9.17 13.00 -17.25
C ILE A 81 -7.82 13.57 -16.81
N LYS A 82 -7.25 12.98 -15.75
CA LYS A 82 -5.98 13.37 -15.17
C LYS A 82 -5.16 12.11 -14.93
N ASP A 83 -3.86 12.30 -15.10
CA ASP A 83 -2.85 11.29 -14.90
C ASP A 83 -1.83 11.84 -13.91
N TRP A 84 -1.39 10.97 -13.02
CA TRP A 84 -0.42 11.29 -11.98
C TRP A 84 0.62 10.19 -11.99
N ASN A 85 1.88 10.59 -11.99
CA ASN A 85 3.01 9.69 -12.05
C ASN A 85 4.04 10.09 -11.01
N PHE A 86 4.35 9.17 -10.11
CA PHE A 86 5.36 9.31 -9.08
C PHE A 86 6.44 8.27 -9.32
N SER A 87 7.71 8.69 -9.21
CA SER A 87 8.84 7.80 -9.41
C SER A 87 9.87 8.02 -8.32
N LEU A 88 10.32 6.93 -7.71
CA LEU A 88 11.41 6.89 -6.76
C LEU A 88 12.53 6.07 -7.37
N ALA A 89 13.67 6.71 -7.63
CA ALA A 89 14.87 6.03 -8.10
C ALA A 89 15.86 5.87 -6.94
N GLN A 90 16.55 4.74 -6.92
CA GLN A 90 17.60 4.42 -5.95
C GLN A 90 18.85 3.96 -6.69
N GLU A 91 20.01 4.30 -6.14
CA GLU A 91 21.29 3.78 -6.63
C GLU A 91 21.61 2.41 -6.01
N ASP A 92 21.16 2.18 -4.77
CA ASP A 92 21.40 0.98 -3.97
C ASP A 92 20.07 0.47 -3.38
N PRO A 93 19.67 -0.80 -3.62
CA PRO A 93 18.41 -1.35 -3.12
C PRO A 93 18.43 -1.63 -1.61
N ASP A 94 19.61 -1.82 -1.02
CA ASP A 94 19.78 -2.10 0.40
C ASP A 94 19.77 -0.79 1.22
N GLN A 95 19.87 0.37 0.56
CA GLN A 95 19.69 1.65 1.21
C GLN A 95 18.24 1.84 1.64
N MET A 96 18.01 1.94 2.95
CA MET A 96 16.69 2.22 3.50
C MET A 96 16.15 3.59 3.05
N TYR A 97 14.87 3.63 2.69
CA TYR A 97 14.14 4.86 2.40
C TYR A 97 12.71 4.81 2.94
N ARG A 98 12.18 6.00 3.19
CA ARG A 98 10.76 6.26 3.38
C ARG A 98 10.42 7.60 2.75
N TRP A 99 9.54 7.62 1.77
CA TRP A 99 9.00 8.82 1.16
C TRP A 99 7.51 8.88 1.45
N CYS A 100 7.03 10.01 1.95
CA CYS A 100 5.62 10.21 2.25
C CYS A 100 5.13 11.50 1.60
N GLU A 101 4.08 11.42 0.81
CA GLU A 101 3.37 12.56 0.26
C GLU A 101 2.02 12.70 0.96
N CYS A 102 1.71 13.89 1.46
CA CYS A 102 0.38 14.21 1.97
C CYS A 102 -0.36 15.02 0.91
N ALA A 103 -1.41 14.43 0.37
CA ALA A 103 -2.37 15.18 -0.43
C ALA A 103 -3.36 15.84 0.53
N ASP A 104 -3.08 17.09 0.91
CA ASP A 104 -4.07 17.95 1.54
C ASP A 104 -5.08 18.37 0.45
N GLY A 105 -6.11 17.57 0.31
CA GLY A 105 -7.15 17.82 -0.67
C GLY A 105 -7.98 19.04 -0.29
N MET A 106 -7.72 20.17 -0.95
CA MET A 106 -8.74 21.19 -1.25
C MET A 106 -9.85 20.55 -2.11
N HIS A 107 -10.64 19.64 -1.56
CA HIS A 107 -11.91 19.27 -2.12
C HIS A 107 -12.94 20.24 -1.55
N GLY A 108 -13.40 21.13 -2.43
CA GLY A 108 -14.45 22.08 -2.12
C GLY A 108 -15.62 21.33 -1.50
N PHE A 109 -16.02 21.82 -0.33
CA PHE A 109 -17.07 21.26 0.53
C PHE A 109 -16.61 20.13 1.46
N ASP A 110 -16.03 20.61 2.56
CA ASP A 110 -16.17 20.11 3.92
C ASP A 110 -15.21 19.02 4.41
N VAL A 111 -14.64 19.38 5.57
CA VAL A 111 -13.72 18.69 6.48
C VAL A 111 -12.32 18.36 5.96
N ALA A 112 -11.30 18.75 6.75
CA ALA A 112 -9.89 18.53 6.47
C ALA A 112 -9.60 17.03 6.33
N ARG A 113 -9.66 16.55 5.08
CA ARG A 113 -9.32 15.19 4.71
C ARG A 113 -7.83 15.17 4.39
N ARG A 114 -7.05 14.52 5.26
CA ARG A 114 -5.67 14.21 4.96
C ARG A 114 -5.62 12.80 4.37
N VAL A 115 -5.04 12.69 3.18
CA VAL A 115 -4.62 11.42 2.61
C VAL A 115 -3.10 11.43 2.60
N ALA A 116 -2.46 10.48 3.26
CA ALA A 116 -1.03 10.28 3.14
C ALA A 116 -0.75 8.98 2.37
N VAL A 117 0.24 9.06 1.49
CA VAL A 117 0.81 7.90 0.81
C VAL A 117 2.28 7.85 1.17
N CYS A 118 2.69 6.79 1.85
CA CYS A 118 4.07 6.50 2.16
C CYS A 118 4.56 5.30 1.37
N VAL A 119 5.78 5.35 0.87
CA VAL A 119 6.50 4.27 0.20
C VAL A 119 7.82 4.06 0.93
N GLU A 120 8.10 2.83 1.35
CA GLU A 120 9.33 2.46 2.06
C GLU A 120 9.83 1.06 1.66
N ASN A 121 11.12 0.79 1.84
CA ASN A 121 11.73 -0.55 1.67
C ASN A 121 12.23 -1.16 2.99
N THR A 122 11.67 -0.71 4.12
CA THR A 122 11.98 -1.29 5.43
C THR A 122 10.90 -2.32 5.77
N PHE A 123 11.33 -3.56 6.04
CA PHE A 123 10.41 -4.69 6.30
C PHE A 123 10.66 -5.36 7.65
N SER A 124 11.63 -4.86 8.45
CA SER A 124 11.97 -5.44 9.75
C SER A 124 10.83 -5.37 10.77
N ASP A 125 9.97 -4.37 10.62
CA ASP A 125 8.94 -4.01 11.59
C ASP A 125 7.57 -4.59 11.21
N ILE A 126 7.55 -5.46 10.19
CA ILE A 126 6.35 -6.14 9.69
C ILE A 126 6.59 -7.65 9.57
N SER A 127 5.53 -8.46 9.70
CA SER A 127 5.61 -9.90 9.43
C SER A 127 5.47 -10.16 7.93
N VAL A 128 6.57 -10.33 7.21
CA VAL A 128 6.53 -10.66 5.77
C VAL A 128 5.95 -12.08 5.58
N PRO A 129 4.84 -12.25 4.83
CA PRO A 129 4.23 -13.55 4.65
C PRO A 129 5.03 -14.42 3.67
N ASP A 130 4.96 -15.75 3.84
CA ASP A 130 5.74 -16.73 3.04
C ASP A 130 5.50 -16.65 1.53
N ASN A 131 4.34 -16.13 1.11
CA ASN A 131 4.03 -15.92 -0.30
C ASN A 131 4.68 -14.68 -0.92
N CYS A 132 5.52 -13.96 -0.15
CA CYS A 132 6.28 -12.78 -0.54
C CYS A 132 7.80 -13.03 -0.36
N PRO A 133 8.44 -13.84 -1.22
CA PRO A 133 9.83 -14.25 -1.02
C PRO A 133 10.84 -13.11 -1.18
N LYS A 134 10.49 -12.09 -1.97
CA LYS A 134 11.33 -10.91 -2.22
C LYS A 134 10.47 -9.64 -2.09
N PRO A 135 10.36 -9.06 -0.89
CA PRO A 135 9.68 -7.79 -0.71
C PRO A 135 10.45 -6.67 -1.41
N VAL A 136 9.71 -5.79 -2.10
CA VAL A 136 10.27 -4.71 -2.93
C VAL A 136 9.95 -3.35 -2.33
N ALA A 137 8.69 -3.12 -1.96
CA ALA A 137 8.24 -1.88 -1.36
C ALA A 137 6.99 -2.13 -0.51
N LEU A 138 6.90 -1.43 0.61
CA LEU A 138 5.69 -1.29 1.39
C LEU A 138 5.07 0.07 1.06
N VAL A 139 3.84 0.05 0.54
CA VAL A 139 3.05 1.25 0.29
C VAL A 139 1.96 1.34 1.34
N THR A 140 1.99 2.39 2.14
CA THR A 140 0.97 2.70 3.13
C THR A 140 0.13 3.86 2.62
N CYS A 141 -1.16 3.62 2.41
CA CYS A 141 -2.15 4.65 2.15
C CYS A 141 -3.02 4.81 3.39
N ASP A 142 -2.91 5.94 4.07
CA ASP A 142 -3.80 6.30 5.17
C ASP A 142 -4.73 7.46 4.78
N TYR A 143 -5.93 7.41 5.33
CA TYR A 143 -6.98 8.38 5.16
C TYR A 143 -7.47 8.77 6.55
N HIS A 144 -7.37 10.07 6.84
CA HIS A 144 -7.81 10.68 8.08
C HIS A 144 -9.10 11.47 7.83
N PRO A 145 -10.27 10.82 7.90
CA PRO A 145 -11.55 11.50 7.95
C PRO A 145 -11.69 12.31 9.24
N SER A 146 -12.62 13.26 9.22
CA SER A 146 -12.89 14.15 10.36
C SER A 146 -13.46 13.48 11.60
N ASP A 147 -13.87 12.22 11.52
CA ASP A 147 -14.29 11.42 12.68
C ASP A 147 -13.09 10.94 13.51
N GLY A 148 -11.85 11.23 13.07
CA GLY A 148 -10.61 10.89 13.76
C GLY A 148 -10.19 9.43 13.62
N GLN A 149 -10.98 8.59 12.95
CA GLN A 149 -10.60 7.20 12.69
C GLN A 149 -9.74 7.11 11.43
N VAL A 150 -8.48 6.74 11.59
CA VAL A 150 -7.62 6.45 10.45
C VAL A 150 -8.11 5.18 9.76
N ARG A 151 -8.27 5.28 8.44
CA ARG A 151 -8.68 4.18 7.56
C ARG A 151 -7.67 4.07 6.44
N GLY A 152 -7.55 2.89 5.85
CA GLY A 152 -6.65 2.73 4.70
C GLY A 152 -6.09 1.34 4.60
N GLN A 153 -4.99 1.23 3.88
CA GLN A 153 -4.40 -0.04 3.51
C GLN A 153 -2.87 0.06 3.45
N GLN A 154 -2.24 -1.06 3.75
CA GLN A 154 -0.85 -1.31 3.50
C GLN A 154 -0.71 -2.41 2.46
N MET A 155 0.11 -2.14 1.47
CA MET A 155 0.35 -3.02 0.34
C MET A 155 1.84 -3.33 0.28
N LEU A 156 2.21 -4.57 0.62
CA LEU A 156 3.56 -5.07 0.46
C LEU A 156 3.69 -5.63 -0.96
N PHE A 157 4.44 -4.96 -1.81
CA PHE A 157 4.74 -5.42 -3.17
C PHE A 157 5.89 -6.40 -3.16
N CYS A 158 5.69 -7.53 -3.82
CA CYS A 158 6.57 -8.68 -3.80
C CYS A 158 6.96 -9.07 -5.21
N GLN A 159 8.25 -9.31 -5.41
CA GLN A 159 8.77 -9.94 -6.61
C GLN A 159 8.64 -11.48 -6.46
N SER A 160 7.93 -12.11 -7.39
CA SER A 160 7.76 -13.57 -7.47
C SER A 160 8.94 -14.27 -8.13
#